data_AF-A0A7W1AS89-F1
#
_entry.id   AF-A0A7W1AS89-F1
#
_cell.length_a   1.000
_cell.length_b   1.000
_cell.length_c   1.000
_cell.angle_alpha   90.00
_cell.angle_beta   90.00
_cell.angle_gamma   90.00
#
_symmetry.space_group_name_H-M   'P 1'
#
loop_
_entity.id
_entity.type
_entity.pdbx_description
1 polymer ?
#
loop_
_entity_poly.entity_id
_entity_poly.type
_entity_poly.pdbx_seq_one_letter_code
_entity_poly.pdbx_strand_id
1 'polypeptide(L)'
;MATNFEAEGLLEGLEDRAKEARRQLLEQLEGDGVELGELRQASQEGRLALVPVGRILVGGEGRHTLAQVAEQSEVEAELLERYWRAIGLTVGDPEEAVYLDADVDAAGRVAELRAAGMGDESIIEIARVMSSGLNPWR
;
A
#
# COMPACT_ATOMS: atom_id res chain seq x y z
N MET A 1 10.48 22.26 -12.09
CA MET A 1 9.61 23.45 -12.02
C MET A 1 8.73 23.24 -10.81
N ALA A 2 8.53 24.24 -9.95
CA ALA A 2 7.63 24.10 -8.82
C ALA A 2 6.19 23.88 -9.33
N THR A 3 5.49 22.89 -8.79
CA THR A 3 4.10 22.60 -9.18
C THR A 3 3.18 23.74 -8.79
N ASN A 4 2.25 24.11 -9.67
CA ASN A 4 1.20 25.08 -9.35
C ASN A 4 -0.01 24.38 -8.70
N PHE A 5 0.06 24.17 -7.38
CA PHE A 5 -0.98 23.43 -6.64
C PHE A 5 -2.39 24.06 -6.72
N GLU A 6 -2.50 25.36 -7.00
CA GLU A 6 -3.77 26.05 -7.23
C GLU A 6 -4.40 25.62 -8.56
N ALA A 7 -3.62 25.60 -9.65
CA ALA A 7 -4.08 25.13 -10.95
C ALA A 7 -4.42 23.62 -10.93
N GLU A 8 -3.76 22.86 -10.06
CA GLU A 8 -4.03 21.43 -9.88
C GLU A 8 -5.29 21.15 -9.03
N GLY A 9 -5.90 22.18 -8.44
CA GLY A 9 -7.11 22.07 -7.59
C GLY A 9 -6.83 21.57 -6.16
N LEU A 10 -5.57 21.44 -5.76
CA LEU A 10 -5.17 20.81 -4.48
C LEU A 10 -5.43 21.70 -3.26
N LEU A 11 -5.76 22.97 -3.48
CA LEU A 11 -6.06 23.98 -2.46
C LEU A 11 -7.53 24.44 -2.47
N GLU A 12 -8.37 23.85 -3.33
CA GLU A 12 -9.78 24.22 -3.46
C GLU A 12 -10.59 23.89 -2.18
N GLY A 13 -11.60 24.71 -1.89
CA GLY A 13 -12.51 24.50 -0.76
C GLY A 13 -11.91 24.76 0.63
N LEU A 14 -10.71 25.32 0.72
CA LEU A 14 -10.04 25.65 1.98
C LEU A 14 -10.04 27.15 2.28
N GLU A 15 -10.07 27.47 3.58
CA GLU A 15 -9.89 28.83 4.11
C GLU A 15 -8.41 29.19 4.23
N ASP A 16 -8.08 30.49 4.33
CA ASP A 16 -6.70 31.01 4.22
C ASP A 16 -5.65 30.27 5.05
N ARG A 17 -5.91 30.06 6.35
CA ARG A 17 -4.95 29.34 7.23
C ARG A 17 -4.78 27.87 6.82
N ALA A 18 -5.87 27.22 6.40
CA ALA A 18 -5.84 25.82 5.97
C ALA A 18 -5.17 25.67 4.60
N LYS A 19 -5.39 26.63 3.68
CA LYS A 19 -4.69 26.71 2.40
C LYS A 19 -3.19 26.81 2.59
N GLU A 20 -2.75 27.69 3.48
CA GLU A 20 -1.32 27.88 3.74
C GLU A 20 -0.67 26.62 4.33
N ALA A 21 -1.32 26.00 5.33
CA ALA A 21 -0.84 24.74 5.90
C ALA A 21 -0.80 23.61 4.85
N ARG A 22 -1.83 23.50 3.99
CA ARG A 22 -1.88 22.52 2.89
C ARG A 22 -0.76 22.76 1.88
N ARG A 23 -0.49 24.01 1.52
CA ARG A 23 0.58 24.38 0.59
C ARG A 23 1.95 23.97 1.12
N GLN A 24 2.26 24.28 2.38
CA GLN A 24 3.53 23.89 3.00
C GLN A 24 3.73 22.37 3.02
N LEU A 25 2.66 21.61 3.30
CA LEU A 25 2.72 20.15 3.23
C LEU A 25 2.99 19.66 1.79
N LEU A 26 2.30 20.21 0.79
CA LEU A 26 2.50 19.83 -0.61
C LEU A 26 3.91 20.15 -1.11
N GLU A 27 4.46 21.31 -0.74
CA GLU A 27 5.84 21.70 -1.04
C GLU A 27 6.85 20.76 -0.38
N GLN A 28 6.62 20.36 0.88
CA GLN A 28 7.47 19.40 1.55
C GLN A 28 7.43 18.03 0.86
N LEU A 29 6.24 17.52 0.54
CA LEU A 29 6.07 16.23 -0.13
C LEU A 29 6.68 16.23 -1.55
N GLU A 30 6.50 17.31 -2.31
CA GLU A 30 7.17 17.49 -3.61
C GLU A 30 8.70 17.50 -3.45
N GLY A 31 9.21 18.19 -2.40
CA GLY A 31 10.62 18.19 -2.03
C GLY A 31 11.17 16.80 -1.65
N ASP A 32 10.33 15.96 -1.06
CA ASP A 32 10.63 14.56 -0.72
C ASP A 32 10.49 13.59 -1.93
N GLY A 33 10.20 14.13 -3.13
CA GLY A 33 10.11 13.37 -4.37
C GLY A 33 8.79 12.63 -4.58
N VAL A 34 7.69 13.10 -3.97
CA VAL A 34 6.34 12.58 -4.20
C VAL A 34 5.82 13.12 -5.52
N GLU A 35 5.37 12.24 -6.42
CA GLU A 35 4.86 12.65 -7.73
C GLU A 35 3.47 13.32 -7.62
N LEU A 36 3.18 14.21 -8.58
CA LEU A 36 1.91 14.93 -8.64
C LEU A 36 0.68 14.00 -8.69
N GLY A 37 0.81 12.84 -9.35
CA GLY A 37 -0.23 11.81 -9.37
C GLY A 37 -0.57 11.32 -7.95
N GLU A 38 0.46 10.96 -7.18
CA GLU A 38 0.32 10.53 -5.78
C GLU A 38 -0.26 11.65 -4.91
N LEU A 39 0.19 12.91 -5.06
CA LEU A 39 -0.36 14.06 -4.33
C LEU A 39 -1.85 14.27 -4.60
N ARG A 40 -2.28 14.18 -5.87
CA ARG A 40 -3.68 14.30 -6.27
C ARG A 40 -4.53 13.21 -5.64
N GLN A 41 -4.08 11.97 -5.72
CA GLN A 41 -4.79 10.85 -5.15
C GLN A 41 -4.88 10.94 -3.63
N ALA A 42 -3.76 11.21 -2.94
CA ALA A 42 -3.73 11.36 -1.50
C ALA A 42 -4.61 12.53 -1.00
N SER A 43 -4.76 13.59 -1.81
CA SER A 43 -5.67 14.69 -1.51
C SER A 43 -7.13 14.27 -1.62
N GLN A 44 -7.50 13.54 -2.67
CA GLN A 44 -8.86 13.03 -2.87
C GLN A 44 -9.27 12.04 -1.76
N GLU A 45 -8.32 11.20 -1.34
CA GLU A 45 -8.51 10.21 -0.29
C GLU A 45 -8.36 10.79 1.14
N GLY A 46 -8.10 12.11 1.29
CA GLY A 46 -7.99 12.77 2.60
C GLY A 46 -6.80 12.33 3.45
N ARG A 47 -5.74 11.81 2.82
CA ARG A 47 -4.61 11.11 3.45
C ARG A 47 -3.25 11.75 3.17
N LEU A 48 -3.20 12.98 2.64
CA LEU A 48 -1.96 13.73 2.34
C LEU A 48 -0.95 13.71 3.51
N ALA A 49 -1.41 13.92 4.74
CA ALA A 49 -0.54 13.93 5.92
C ALA A 49 0.08 12.55 6.25
N LEU A 50 -0.47 11.46 5.70
CA LEU A 50 -0.01 10.09 5.91
C LEU A 50 0.95 9.61 4.81
N VAL A 51 1.14 10.38 3.73
CA VAL A 51 2.05 10.02 2.63
C VAL A 51 3.47 9.71 3.12
N PRO A 52 4.12 10.52 3.99
CA PRO A 52 5.47 10.21 4.45
C PRO A 52 5.55 8.89 5.22
N VAL A 53 4.52 8.61 6.04
CA VAL A 53 4.45 7.37 6.82
C VAL A 53 4.29 6.16 5.91
N GLY A 54 3.44 6.25 4.89
CA GLY A 54 3.25 5.19 3.90
C GLY A 54 4.53 4.88 3.15
N ARG A 55 5.27 5.90 2.72
CA ARG A 55 6.55 5.74 2.00
C ARG A 55 7.64 5.11 2.88
N ILE A 56 7.69 5.43 4.17
CA ILE A 56 8.64 4.82 5.11
C ILE A 56 8.29 3.36 5.42
N LEU A 57 7.01 3.06 5.63
CA LEU A 57 6.59 1.74 6.11
C LEU A 57 6.41 0.70 5.00
N VAL A 58 5.93 1.11 3.83
CA VAL A 58 5.44 0.18 2.80
C VAL A 58 6.17 0.35 1.46
N GLY A 59 6.86 1.49 1.25
CA GLY A 59 7.49 1.82 -0.03
C GLY A 59 6.45 2.06 -1.14
N GLY A 60 6.16 3.33 -1.47
CA GLY A 60 5.41 3.63 -2.71
C GLY A 60 6.32 3.44 -3.93
N GLU A 61 5.87 3.14 -5.15
CA GLU A 61 4.55 3.06 -5.79
C GLU A 61 4.43 1.77 -6.64
N GLY A 62 3.21 1.44 -7.07
CA GLY A 62 2.85 0.33 -7.96
C GLY A 62 1.52 -0.24 -7.51
N ARG A 63 0.38 0.21 -8.06
CA ARG A 63 -0.94 -0.26 -7.65
C ARG A 63 -1.35 -1.48 -8.48
N HIS A 64 -1.37 -2.64 -7.86
CA HIS A 64 -1.75 -3.92 -8.46
C HIS A 64 -3.13 -4.36 -7.98
N THR A 65 -3.89 -5.00 -8.85
CA THR A 65 -5.03 -5.82 -8.45
C THR A 65 -4.53 -7.15 -7.88
N LEU A 66 -5.38 -7.87 -7.14
CA LEU A 66 -5.03 -9.20 -6.65
C LEU A 66 -4.65 -10.16 -7.80
N ALA A 67 -5.35 -10.05 -8.94
CA ALA A 67 -5.04 -10.85 -10.12
C ALA A 67 -3.63 -10.57 -10.66
N GLN A 68 -3.20 -9.30 -10.67
CA GLN A 68 -1.85 -8.93 -11.11
C GLN A 68 -0.77 -9.41 -10.14
N VAL A 69 -1.03 -9.38 -8.83
CA VAL A 69 -0.10 -9.95 -7.83
C VAL A 69 0.03 -11.46 -8.03
N ALA A 70 -1.09 -12.15 -8.21
CA ALA A 70 -1.12 -13.59 -8.45
C ALA A 70 -0.36 -13.99 -9.72
N GLU A 71 -0.58 -13.25 -10.81
CA GLU A 71 0.13 -13.47 -12.08
C GLU A 71 1.65 -13.27 -11.93
N GLN A 72 2.07 -12.15 -11.33
CA GLN A 72 3.50 -11.81 -11.21
C GLN A 72 4.26 -12.71 -10.24
N SER A 73 3.60 -13.21 -9.20
CA SER A 73 4.21 -14.08 -8.19
C SER A 73 4.12 -15.57 -8.53
N GLU A 74 3.39 -15.93 -9.59
CA GLU A 74 3.05 -17.32 -9.93
C GLU A 74 2.35 -18.06 -8.76
N VAL A 75 1.59 -17.32 -7.93
CA VAL A 75 0.80 -17.87 -6.83
C VAL A 75 -0.68 -17.61 -7.07
N GLU A 76 -1.49 -18.62 -6.87
CA GLU A 76 -2.93 -18.60 -7.03
C GLU A 76 -3.55 -17.56 -6.08
N ALA A 77 -4.41 -16.68 -6.61
CA ALA A 77 -5.06 -15.61 -5.84
C ALA A 77 -5.74 -16.14 -4.57
N GLU A 78 -6.41 -17.30 -4.65
CA GLU A 78 -7.09 -17.92 -3.51
C GLU A 78 -6.12 -18.27 -2.37
N LEU A 79 -4.89 -18.71 -2.69
CA LEU A 79 -3.87 -18.97 -1.69
C LEU A 79 -3.36 -17.66 -1.06
N LEU A 80 -3.12 -16.64 -1.88
CA LEU A 80 -2.70 -15.32 -1.41
C LEU A 80 -3.73 -14.70 -0.46
N GLU A 81 -5.02 -14.78 -0.79
CA GLU A 81 -6.07 -14.29 0.10
C GLU A 81 -6.09 -15.02 1.43
N ARG A 82 -5.95 -16.36 1.41
CA ARG A 82 -5.91 -17.17 2.64
C ARG A 82 -4.68 -16.81 3.48
N TYR A 83 -3.54 -16.60 2.84
CA TYR A 83 -2.29 -16.18 3.48
C TYR A 83 -2.40 -14.78 4.09
N TRP A 84 -2.92 -13.79 3.36
CA TRP A 84 -3.11 -12.43 3.87
C TRP A 84 -4.08 -12.36 5.04
N ARG A 85 -5.21 -13.09 4.96
CA ARG A 85 -6.12 -13.23 6.11
C ARG A 85 -5.42 -13.88 7.31
N ALA A 86 -4.55 -14.85 7.08
CA ALA A 86 -3.79 -15.51 8.13
C ALA A 86 -2.79 -14.59 8.84
N ILE A 87 -2.16 -13.66 8.11
CA ILE A 87 -1.32 -12.63 8.73
C ILE A 87 -2.10 -11.42 9.28
N GLY A 88 -3.43 -11.41 9.14
CA GLY A 88 -4.31 -10.39 9.70
C GLY A 88 -4.58 -9.18 8.79
N LEU A 89 -4.24 -9.28 7.49
CA LEU A 89 -4.58 -8.26 6.51
C LEU A 89 -6.02 -8.41 6.01
N THR A 90 -6.64 -7.29 5.69
CA THR A 90 -7.91 -7.24 4.97
C THR A 90 -7.65 -7.43 3.48
N VAL A 91 -8.39 -8.35 2.85
CA VAL A 91 -8.37 -8.53 1.40
C VAL A 91 -9.35 -7.52 0.80
N GLY A 92 -8.85 -6.68 -0.10
CA GLY A 92 -9.65 -5.67 -0.82
C GLY A 92 -10.56 -6.28 -1.90
N ASP A 93 -11.29 -5.43 -2.62
CA ASP A 93 -12.03 -5.85 -3.81
C ASP A 93 -11.04 -6.40 -4.87
N PRO A 94 -11.28 -7.59 -5.48
CA PRO A 94 -10.38 -8.18 -6.45
C PRO A 94 -10.05 -7.28 -7.65
N GLU A 95 -10.96 -6.37 -8.02
CA GLU A 95 -10.82 -5.47 -9.16
C GLU A 95 -10.14 -4.15 -8.79
N GLU A 96 -9.91 -3.89 -7.50
CA GLU A 96 -9.32 -2.64 -7.04
C GLU A 96 -7.78 -2.75 -6.99
N ALA A 97 -7.11 -1.78 -7.62
CA ALA A 97 -5.66 -1.71 -7.64
C ALA A 97 -5.15 -1.10 -6.32
N VAL A 98 -5.09 -1.91 -5.27
CA VAL A 98 -4.74 -1.50 -3.89
C VAL A 98 -3.45 -2.12 -3.37
N TYR A 99 -2.95 -3.18 -4.00
CA TYR A 99 -1.72 -3.86 -3.59
C TYR A 99 -0.51 -3.13 -4.14
N LEU A 100 0.61 -3.22 -3.42
CA LEU A 100 1.86 -2.56 -3.74
C LEU A 100 2.89 -3.55 -4.29
N ASP A 101 3.99 -3.05 -4.84
CA ASP A 101 5.13 -3.89 -5.26
C ASP A 101 5.64 -4.76 -4.09
N ALA A 102 5.60 -4.24 -2.86
CA ALA A 102 5.92 -4.99 -1.66
C ALA A 102 5.03 -6.23 -1.43
N ASP A 103 3.77 -6.19 -1.89
CA ASP A 103 2.85 -7.33 -1.83
C ASP A 103 3.20 -8.40 -2.88
N VAL A 104 3.68 -7.99 -4.07
CA VAL A 104 4.24 -8.90 -5.09
C VAL A 104 5.47 -9.61 -4.54
N ASP A 105 6.39 -8.88 -3.93
CA ASP A 105 7.57 -9.46 -3.27
C ASP A 105 7.18 -10.42 -2.13
N ALA A 106 6.17 -10.07 -1.34
CA ALA A 106 5.67 -10.93 -0.28
C ALA A 106 5.03 -12.22 -0.82
N ALA A 107 4.29 -12.14 -1.92
CA ALA A 107 3.74 -13.29 -2.61
C ALA A 107 4.84 -14.18 -3.21
N GLY A 108 5.91 -13.60 -3.75
CA GLY A 108 7.10 -14.33 -4.22
C GLY A 108 7.74 -15.20 -3.12
N ARG A 109 7.77 -14.72 -1.87
CA ARG A 109 8.25 -15.51 -0.73
C ARG A 109 7.35 -16.73 -0.43
N VAL A 110 6.04 -16.63 -0.68
CA VAL A 110 5.12 -17.78 -0.59
C VAL A 110 5.46 -18.80 -1.67
N ALA A 111 5.73 -18.36 -2.90
CA ALA A 111 6.16 -19.24 -3.99
C ALA A 111 7.46 -19.98 -3.65
N GLU A 112 8.46 -19.29 -3.08
CA GLU A 112 9.72 -19.88 -2.64
C GLU A 112 9.52 -21.00 -1.59
N LEU A 113 8.63 -20.80 -0.62
CA LEU A 113 8.30 -21.82 0.39
C LEU A 113 7.64 -23.04 -0.24
N ARG A 114 6.74 -22.85 -1.21
CA ARG A 114 6.13 -23.96 -1.98
C ARG A 114 7.17 -24.71 -2.80
N ALA A 115 8.08 -23.98 -3.46
CA ALA A 115 9.18 -24.57 -4.23
C ALA A 115 10.14 -25.39 -3.34
N ALA A 116 10.29 -25.02 -2.07
CA ALA A 116 11.03 -25.78 -1.07
C ALA A 116 10.27 -27.02 -0.55
N GLY A 117 9.05 -27.28 -1.03
CA GLY A 117 8.24 -28.44 -0.69
C GLY A 117 7.31 -28.27 0.51
N MET A 118 7.13 -27.04 1.01
CA MET A 118 6.12 -26.79 2.04
C MET A 118 4.71 -26.80 1.44
N GLY A 119 3.79 -27.51 2.10
CA GLY A 119 2.37 -27.48 1.74
C GLY A 119 1.71 -26.16 2.16
N ASP A 120 0.74 -25.72 1.37
CA ASP A 120 0.02 -24.46 1.53
C ASP A 120 -0.53 -24.24 2.96
N GLU A 121 -1.11 -25.28 3.56
CA GLU A 121 -1.65 -25.26 4.93
C GLU A 121 -0.56 -25.03 5.98
N SER A 122 0.65 -25.55 5.76
CA SER A 122 1.78 -25.31 6.67
C SER A 122 2.25 -23.86 6.58
N ILE A 123 2.29 -23.29 5.37
CA ILE A 123 2.63 -21.89 5.14
C ILE A 123 1.60 -20.98 5.83
N ILE A 124 0.31 -21.27 5.67
CA ILE A 124 -0.79 -20.52 6.30
C ILE A 124 -0.73 -20.61 7.83
N GLU A 125 -0.42 -21.78 8.39
CA GLU A 125 -0.34 -21.93 9.84
C GLU A 125 0.83 -21.15 10.44
N ILE A 126 1.99 -21.15 9.76
CA ILE A 126 3.14 -20.32 10.15
C ILE A 126 2.77 -18.83 10.11
N ALA A 127 2.08 -18.38 9.04
CA ALA A 127 1.57 -17.02 8.95
C ALA A 127 0.69 -16.63 10.15
N ARG A 128 -0.25 -17.49 10.56
CA ARG A 128 -1.11 -17.25 11.74
C ARG A 128 -0.29 -17.14 13.03
N VAL A 129 0.65 -18.05 13.23
CA VAL A 129 1.48 -18.06 14.43
C VAL A 129 2.32 -16.78 14.52
N MET A 130 2.97 -16.39 13.42
CA MET A 130 3.77 -15.16 13.38
C MET A 130 2.92 -13.92 13.67
N SER A 131 1.76 -13.80 13.02
CA SER A 131 0.87 -12.64 13.23
C SER A 131 0.30 -12.59 14.66
N SER A 132 0.02 -13.74 15.27
CA SER A 132 -0.47 -13.80 16.66
C SER A 132 0.49 -13.18 17.69
N GLY A 133 1.81 -13.19 17.41
CA GLY A 133 2.83 -12.56 18.25
C GLY A 133 3.05 -11.07 17.96
N LEU A 134 2.54 -10.57 16.84
CA LEU A 134 2.65 -9.17 16.42
C LEU A 134 1.40 -8.35 16.77
N ASN A 135 0.37 -8.96 17.34
CA ASN A 135 -0.82 -8.26 17.81
C ASN A 135 -0.53 -7.57 19.16
N PRO A 136 -0.41 -6.22 19.21
CA PRO A 136 -0.05 -5.51 20.43
C PRO A 136 -1.20 -5.40 21.44
N TRP A 137 -2.39 -5.92 21.09
CA TRP A 137 -3.61 -5.84 21.90
C TRP A 137 -3.95 -7.13 22.63
N ARG A 138 -2.96 -8.01 22.83
CA ARG A 138 -3.04 -9.13 23.78
C ARG A 138 -2.51 -8.74 25.15
#